data_AF-A0A7N2KMP9-F1
#
_entry.id   AF-A0A7N2KMP9-F1
#
_cell.length_a   1.000
_cell.length_b   1.000
_cell.length_c   1.000
_cell.angle_alpha   90.00
_cell.angle_beta   90.00
_cell.angle_gamma   90.00
#
_symmetry.space_group_name_H-M   'P 1'
#
loop_
_entity.id
_entity.type
_entity.pdbx_description
1 polymer ?
#
loop_
_entity_poly.entity_id
_entity_poly.type
_entity_poly.pdbx_seq_one_letter_code
_entity_poly.pdbx_strand_id
1 'polypeptide(L)'
;MPVRIRLARFGCKNKPFYRVMAADSRSPRDGKHLEVLGYYNPLPGQDGGKRMGLNFERVKYWLSVGAQPSEPVQRILFRAGVLPPPPMMAMGRKGGPRDTCPVDPMTGRILTLEKPLNADQAKDTEGGGGYPGSQESLFLLGYPPEKQPGLA
;
A
#
# COMPACT_ATOMS: atom_id res chain seq x y z
N MET A 1 -31.21 -23.71 -10.77
CA MET A 1 -30.89 -22.31 -10.39
C MET A 1 -29.45 -22.27 -9.91
N PRO A 2 -28.60 -21.32 -10.34
CA PRO A 2 -27.18 -21.32 -9.97
C PRO A 2 -26.96 -20.74 -8.56
N VAL A 3 -26.14 -21.43 -7.77
CA VAL A 3 -25.68 -20.95 -6.46
C VAL A 3 -24.59 -19.89 -6.69
N ARG A 4 -24.71 -18.77 -5.98
CA ARG A 4 -23.75 -17.67 -6.02
C ARG A 4 -23.19 -17.41 -4.63
N ILE A 5 -21.89 -17.20 -4.55
CA ILE A 5 -21.26 -16.66 -3.34
C ILE A 5 -21.28 -15.14 -3.44
N ARG A 6 -22.07 -14.51 -2.57
CA ARG A 6 -22.37 -13.07 -2.63
C ARG A 6 -22.29 -12.41 -1.27
N LEU A 7 -22.21 -11.08 -1.27
CA LEU A 7 -22.28 -10.26 -0.07
C LEU A 7 -23.74 -9.90 0.22
N ALA A 8 -24.17 -10.20 1.45
CA ALA A 8 -25.41 -9.65 2.01
C ALA A 8 -25.05 -8.47 2.91
N ARG A 9 -25.86 -7.41 2.86
CA ARG A 9 -25.61 -6.18 3.62
C ARG A 9 -26.31 -6.28 4.97
N PHE A 10 -25.54 -6.02 6.01
CA PHE A 10 -25.97 -5.92 7.39
C PHE A 10 -25.45 -4.59 7.98
N GLY A 11 -25.84 -4.33 9.22
CA GLY A 11 -25.43 -3.14 9.96
C GLY A 11 -26.37 -1.95 9.75
N CYS A 12 -25.92 -0.80 10.23
CA CYS A 12 -26.74 0.41 10.29
C CYS A 12 -26.53 1.28 9.05
N LYS A 13 -27.38 2.31 8.92
CA LYS A 13 -27.13 3.41 7.97
C LYS A 13 -25.73 3.99 8.21
N ASN A 14 -24.99 4.25 7.14
CA ASN A 14 -23.62 4.79 7.16
C ASN A 14 -22.55 3.93 7.88
N LYS A 15 -22.90 2.74 8.39
CA LYS A 15 -21.96 1.78 8.99
C LYS A 15 -22.23 0.38 8.41
N PRO A 16 -21.79 0.11 7.17
CA PRO A 16 -22.06 -1.15 6.49
C PRO A 16 -21.21 -2.28 7.08
N PHE A 17 -21.85 -3.43 7.29
CA PHE A 17 -21.21 -4.70 7.62
C PHE A 17 -21.66 -5.74 6.58
N TYR A 18 -20.77 -6.55 6.04
CA TYR A 18 -21.14 -7.54 5.04
C TYR A 18 -20.94 -8.94 5.56
N ARG A 19 -21.86 -9.84 5.23
CA ARG A 19 -21.71 -11.28 5.40
C ARG A 19 -21.49 -11.93 4.04
N VAL A 20 -20.55 -12.86 3.99
CA VAL A 20 -20.31 -13.69 2.80
C VAL A 20 -21.24 -14.89 2.90
N MET A 21 -22.13 -15.04 1.93
CA MET A 21 -23.16 -16.09 1.93
C MET A 21 -23.15 -16.87 0.63
N ALA A 22 -23.40 -18.17 0.73
CA ALA A 22 -23.83 -19.00 -0.39
C ALA A 22 -25.36 -18.94 -0.47
N ALA A 23 -25.88 -18.45 -1.58
CA ALA A 23 -27.31 -18.32 -1.80
C ALA A 23 -27.68 -18.57 -3.26
N ASP A 24 -28.94 -18.89 -3.51
CA ASP A 24 -29.45 -18.96 -4.88
C ASP A 24 -29.43 -17.57 -5.53
N SER A 25 -29.01 -17.50 -6.78
CA SER A 25 -29.09 -16.30 -7.63
C SER A 25 -30.42 -15.53 -7.57
N ARG A 26 -31.58 -16.22 -7.53
CA ARG A 26 -32.90 -15.55 -7.58
C ARG A 26 -33.38 -15.05 -6.22
N SER A 27 -32.77 -15.52 -5.13
CA SER A 27 -33.16 -15.09 -3.79
C SER A 27 -32.81 -13.61 -3.57
N PRO A 28 -33.60 -12.84 -2.81
CA PRO A 28 -33.30 -11.43 -2.55
C PRO A 28 -31.99 -11.30 -1.77
N ARG A 29 -31.28 -10.17 -1.94
CA ARG A 29 -29.90 -9.96 -1.42
C ARG A 29 -29.73 -10.39 0.03
N ASP A 30 -30.64 -9.94 0.90
CA ASP A 30 -30.59 -10.12 2.35
C ASP A 30 -31.61 -11.18 2.85
N GLY A 31 -32.11 -12.03 1.95
CA GLY A 31 -33.11 -13.05 2.27
C GLY A 31 -32.55 -14.43 2.60
N LYS A 32 -33.31 -15.47 2.22
CA LYS A 32 -32.95 -16.87 2.45
C LYS A 32 -31.62 -17.20 1.76
N HIS A 33 -30.68 -17.70 2.56
CA HIS A 33 -29.38 -18.20 2.13
C HIS A 33 -29.26 -19.67 2.51
N LEU A 34 -28.32 -20.37 1.89
CA LEU A 34 -28.02 -21.78 2.19
C LEU A 34 -27.08 -21.84 3.39
N GLU A 35 -26.00 -21.05 3.35
CA GLU A 35 -24.96 -21.07 4.37
C GLU A 35 -24.25 -19.70 4.47
N VAL A 36 -23.85 -19.34 5.69
CA VAL A 36 -22.98 -18.19 5.97
C VAL A 36 -21.53 -18.66 6.00
N LEU A 37 -20.72 -18.19 5.06
CA LEU A 37 -19.31 -18.60 4.92
C LEU A 37 -18.36 -17.70 5.72
N GLY A 38 -18.80 -16.49 6.07
CA GLY A 38 -17.98 -15.56 6.83
C GLY A 38 -18.49 -14.13 6.80
N TYR A 39 -17.60 -13.19 7.07
CA TYR A 39 -17.90 -11.77 7.14
C TYR A 39 -16.79 -10.91 6.54
N TYR A 40 -17.17 -9.68 6.17
CA TYR A 40 -16.29 -8.66 5.64
C TYR A 40 -16.70 -7.29 6.19
N ASN A 41 -15.77 -6.64 6.88
CA ASN A 41 -15.92 -5.27 7.35
C ASN A 41 -15.09 -4.33 6.43
N PRO A 42 -15.75 -3.45 5.65
CA PRO A 42 -15.06 -2.52 4.77
C PRO A 42 -14.43 -1.34 5.52
N LEU A 43 -14.89 -1.06 6.75
CA LEU A 43 -14.39 0.04 7.57
C LEU A 43 -13.04 -0.37 8.17
N PRO A 44 -12.00 0.47 8.02
CA PRO A 44 -10.72 0.20 8.64
C PRO A 44 -10.86 0.26 10.17
N GLY A 45 -10.19 -0.68 10.85
CA GLY A 45 -10.00 -0.58 12.30
C GLY A 45 -8.94 0.47 12.67
N GLN A 46 -8.62 0.57 13.96
CA GLN A 46 -7.52 1.41 14.45
C GLN A 46 -6.17 1.04 13.80
N ASP A 47 -5.99 -0.24 13.45
CA ASP A 47 -4.79 -0.76 12.78
C ASP A 47 -4.72 -0.40 11.28
N GLY A 48 -5.71 0.34 10.74
CA GLY A 48 -5.80 0.71 9.33
C GLY A 48 -6.21 -0.45 8.38
N GLY A 49 -6.23 -1.69 8.87
CA GLY A 49 -6.60 -2.88 8.10
C GLY A 49 -8.12 -3.08 7.96
N LYS A 50 -8.54 -3.62 6.81
CA LYS A 50 -9.90 -4.14 6.59
C LYS A 50 -10.02 -5.54 7.18
N ARG A 51 -11.00 -5.76 8.04
CA ARG A 51 -11.17 -7.02 8.78
C ARG A 51 -12.10 -7.96 8.01
N MET A 52 -11.66 -9.20 7.79
CA MET A 52 -12.46 -10.25 7.18
C MET A 52 -12.15 -11.60 7.83
N GLY A 53 -13.17 -12.43 7.98
CA GLY A 53 -13.03 -13.79 8.49
C GLY A 53 -13.85 -14.73 7.62
N LEU A 54 -13.24 -15.80 7.12
CA LEU A 54 -13.84 -16.78 6.23
C LEU A 54 -13.61 -18.19 6.74
N ASN A 55 -14.63 -19.04 6.61
CA ASN A 55 -14.47 -20.48 6.75
C ASN A 55 -13.93 -21.07 5.43
N PHE A 56 -12.63 -21.32 5.40
CA PHE A 56 -11.93 -21.78 4.20
C PHE A 56 -12.41 -23.14 3.69
N GLU A 57 -12.75 -24.06 4.58
CA GLU A 57 -13.21 -25.41 4.20
C GLU A 57 -14.52 -25.34 3.43
N ARG A 58 -15.47 -24.57 3.96
CA ARG A 58 -16.80 -24.41 3.36
C ARG A 58 -16.74 -23.62 2.05
N VAL A 59 -15.90 -22.58 1.99
CA VAL A 59 -15.68 -21.84 0.74
C VAL A 59 -15.14 -22.76 -0.35
N LYS A 60 -14.13 -23.59 -0.06
CA LYS A 60 -13.56 -24.55 -1.01
C LYS A 60 -14.61 -25.55 -1.52
N TYR A 61 -15.45 -26.06 -0.61
CA TYR A 61 -16.56 -26.95 -0.97
C TYR A 61 -17.55 -26.28 -1.94
N TRP A 62 -17.98 -25.05 -1.67
CA TRP A 62 -18.92 -24.37 -2.56
C TRP A 62 -18.31 -24.05 -3.92
N LEU A 63 -17.02 -23.72 -3.97
CA LEU A 63 -16.29 -23.56 -5.23
C LEU A 63 -16.20 -24.88 -6.00
N SER A 64 -15.95 -26.01 -5.33
CA SER A 64 -15.90 -27.33 -5.99
C SER A 64 -17.27 -27.79 -6.54
N VAL A 65 -18.36 -27.39 -5.88
CA VAL A 65 -19.74 -27.62 -6.38
C VAL A 65 -20.07 -26.72 -7.58
N GLY A 66 -19.23 -25.75 -7.91
CA GLY A 66 -19.41 -24.83 -9.04
C GLY A 66 -20.19 -23.55 -8.68
N ALA A 67 -20.23 -23.18 -7.39
CA ALA A 67 -20.81 -21.91 -6.98
C ALA A 67 -19.99 -20.73 -7.56
N GLN A 68 -20.67 -19.80 -8.21
CA GLN A 68 -20.03 -18.67 -8.87
C GLN A 68 -19.87 -17.48 -7.90
N PRO A 69 -18.64 -17.04 -7.57
CA PRO A 69 -18.43 -15.89 -6.71
C PRO A 69 -18.71 -14.58 -7.46
N SER A 70 -19.33 -13.61 -6.77
CA SER A 70 -19.49 -12.24 -7.28
C SER A 70 -18.16 -11.48 -7.32
N GLU A 71 -18.03 -10.47 -8.19
CA GLU A 71 -16.84 -9.61 -8.36
C GLU A 71 -16.21 -9.12 -7.02
N PRO A 72 -16.95 -8.52 -6.06
CA PRO A 72 -16.35 -8.10 -4.80
C PRO A 72 -15.89 -9.30 -3.94
N VAL A 73 -16.58 -10.43 -4.01
CA VAL A 73 -16.20 -11.66 -3.30
C VAL A 73 -14.92 -12.26 -3.90
N GLN A 74 -14.75 -12.21 -5.23
CA GLN A 74 -13.51 -12.65 -5.87
C GLN A 74 -12.30 -11.87 -5.34
N ARG A 75 -12.44 -10.55 -5.14
CA ARG A 75 -11.38 -9.71 -4.55
C ARG A 75 -11.08 -10.08 -3.09
N ILE A 76 -12.09 -10.46 -2.32
CA ILE A 76 -11.94 -10.93 -0.94
C ILE A 76 -11.23 -12.28 -0.91
N LEU A 77 -11.64 -13.23 -1.77
CA LEU A 77 -11.05 -14.56 -1.88
C LEU A 77 -9.62 -14.52 -2.42
N PHE A 78 -9.32 -13.60 -3.34
CA PHE A 78 -7.96 -13.33 -3.81
C PHE A 78 -7.06 -12.83 -2.67
N ARG A 79 -7.54 -11.84 -1.88
CA ARG A 79 -6.81 -11.37 -0.69
C ARG A 79 -6.61 -12.46 0.35
N ALA A 80 -7.50 -13.44 0.40
CA ALA A 80 -7.42 -14.59 1.28
C ALA A 80 -6.55 -15.74 0.72
N GLY A 81 -6.03 -15.62 -0.51
CA GLY A 81 -5.17 -16.62 -1.14
C GLY A 81 -5.90 -17.86 -1.70
N VAL A 82 -7.23 -17.79 -1.89
CA VAL A 82 -8.04 -18.94 -2.35
C VAL A 82 -8.19 -18.97 -3.87
N LEU A 83 -8.29 -17.81 -4.50
CA LEU A 83 -8.49 -17.67 -5.95
C LEU A 83 -7.33 -16.90 -6.60
N PRO A 84 -7.06 -17.13 -7.90
CA PRO A 84 -6.13 -16.32 -8.66
C PRO A 84 -6.60 -14.86 -8.74
N PRO A 85 -5.69 -13.92 -9.10
CA PRO A 85 -6.08 -12.53 -9.29
C PRO A 85 -7.21 -12.44 -10.34
N PRO A 86 -8.31 -11.71 -10.04
CA PRO A 86 -9.33 -11.47 -11.05
C PRO A 86 -8.71 -10.68 -12.22
N PRO A 87 -9.25 -10.80 -13.44
CA PRO A 87 -8.79 -10.01 -14.58
C PRO A 87 -9.04 -8.53 -14.30
N MET A 88 -8.06 -7.85 -13.71
CA MET A 88 -8.15 -6.44 -13.37
C MET A 88 -7.93 -5.61 -14.63
N MET A 89 -8.73 -4.55 -14.82
CA MET A 89 -8.33 -3.45 -15.68
C MET A 89 -7.08 -2.81 -15.04
N ALA A 90 -5.93 -2.93 -15.71
CA ALA A 90 -4.60 -2.55 -15.23
C ALA A 90 -4.36 -1.02 -15.17
N MET A 91 -5.38 -0.25 -14.80
CA MET A 91 -5.25 1.19 -14.57
C MET A 91 -5.22 1.46 -13.07
N GLY A 92 -4.02 1.38 -12.50
CA GLY A 92 -3.72 1.98 -11.21
C GLY A 92 -3.79 3.50 -11.34
N ARG A 93 -4.51 4.18 -10.44
CA ARG A 93 -4.39 5.64 -10.33
C ARG A 93 -2.95 5.93 -9.94
N LYS A 94 -2.21 6.65 -10.79
CA LYS A 94 -0.93 7.28 -10.41
C LYS A 94 -1.29 8.36 -9.39
N GLY A 95 -1.36 7.98 -8.11
CA GLY A 95 -1.72 8.89 -7.03
C GLY A 95 -0.63 9.94 -6.89
N GLY A 96 -1.01 11.22 -7.01
CA GLY A 96 -0.13 12.32 -6.62
C GLY A 96 0.15 12.29 -5.12
N PRO A 97 1.14 13.07 -4.65
CA PRO A 97 1.43 13.22 -3.23
C PRO A 97 0.15 13.58 -2.46
N ARG A 98 -0.11 12.87 -1.36
CA ARG A 98 -1.14 13.28 -0.41
C ARG A 98 -0.50 14.30 0.49
N ASP A 99 -0.75 15.58 0.26
CA ASP A 99 -0.25 16.67 1.10
C ASP A 99 -0.86 16.50 2.50
N THR A 100 -0.13 15.82 3.37
CA THR A 100 -0.44 15.75 4.80
C THR A 100 0.38 16.82 5.50
N CYS A 101 0.49 17.99 4.87
CA CYS A 101 1.21 19.11 5.45
C CYS A 101 0.48 19.51 6.74
N PRO A 102 1.16 19.53 7.90
CA PRO A 102 0.57 20.07 9.12
C PRO A 102 0.18 21.53 8.86
N VAL A 103 -1.10 21.82 8.97
CA VAL A 103 -1.65 23.17 8.85
C VAL A 103 -1.77 23.73 10.25
N ASP A 104 -1.27 24.94 10.47
CA ASP A 104 -1.42 25.61 11.76
C ASP A 104 -2.91 25.84 12.08
N PRO A 105 -3.42 25.39 13.24
CA PRO A 105 -4.84 25.51 13.57
C PRO A 105 -5.31 26.97 13.75
N MET A 106 -4.38 27.90 13.97
CA MET A 106 -4.65 29.33 14.20
C MET A 106 -4.57 30.16 12.91
N THR A 107 -3.70 29.78 11.97
CA THR A 107 -3.33 30.63 10.83
C THR A 107 -3.71 30.03 9.48
N GLY A 108 -4.02 28.73 9.42
CA GLY A 108 -4.33 28.03 8.18
C GLY A 108 -3.14 27.94 7.20
N ARG A 109 -1.94 28.33 7.63
CA ARG A 109 -0.72 28.31 6.81
C ARG A 109 -0.06 26.95 6.89
N ILE A 110 0.53 26.53 5.78
CA ILE A 110 1.37 25.33 5.70
C ILE A 110 2.68 25.65 6.42
N LEU A 111 3.05 24.83 7.40
CA LEU A 111 4.37 24.89 8.04
C LEU A 111 5.45 24.42 7.06
N THR A 112 5.83 25.25 6.09
CA THR A 112 7.05 25.04 5.30
C THR A 112 8.25 25.40 6.19
N LEU A 113 9.13 24.43 6.46
CA LEU A 113 10.45 24.68 7.03
C LEU A 113 11.18 25.63 6.05
N GLU A 114 11.40 26.87 6.48
CA GLU A 114 12.01 27.91 5.66
C GLU A 114 13.40 27.45 5.19
N LYS A 115 13.56 27.36 3.87
CA LYS A 115 14.86 27.28 3.21
C LYS A 115 15.55 28.63 3.43
N PRO A 116 16.76 28.70 4.03
CA PRO A 116 17.41 29.99 4.19
C PRO A 116 17.83 30.53 2.82
N LEU A 117 17.15 31.61 2.40
CA LEU A 117 17.63 32.55 1.39
C LEU A 117 18.57 33.51 2.10
N ASN A 118 19.86 33.40 1.84
CA ASN A 118 20.79 34.53 1.90
C ASN A 118 21.88 34.30 0.84
N ALA A 119 21.49 34.53 -0.41
CA ALA A 119 22.42 35.01 -1.43
C ALA A 119 22.35 36.53 -1.35
N ASP A 120 23.29 37.14 -0.63
CA ASP A 120 23.80 38.50 -0.86
C ASP A 120 24.80 38.85 0.25
N GLN A 121 26.08 38.67 -0.05
CA GLN A 121 27.18 39.52 0.42
C GLN A 121 28.45 39.18 -0.38
N ALA A 122 28.59 39.85 -1.52
CA ALA A 122 29.89 40.10 -2.13
C ALA A 122 30.33 41.50 -1.70
N LYS A 123 31.54 41.63 -1.15
CA LYS A 123 32.55 42.69 -1.39
C LYS A 123 33.82 42.40 -0.58
N ASP A 124 34.76 41.75 -1.26
CA ASP A 124 36.16 42.15 -1.50
C ASP A 124 36.95 42.87 -0.38
N THR A 125 38.06 42.25 0.04
CA THR A 125 39.32 43.00 0.32
C THR A 125 40.50 42.12 -0.08
N GLU A 126 41.23 42.58 -1.09
CA GLU A 126 42.47 42.01 -1.59
C GLU A 126 43.62 42.22 -0.59
N GLY A 127 44.48 41.21 -0.44
CA GLY A 127 45.74 41.28 0.29
C GLY A 127 46.52 39.99 0.06
N GLY A 128 47.39 40.01 -0.95
CA GLY A 128 47.93 38.82 -1.61
C GLY A 128 49.02 38.03 -0.89
N GLY A 129 49.46 36.97 -1.59
CA GLY A 129 50.76 36.32 -1.37
C GLY A 129 50.77 34.82 -1.68
N GLY A 130 51.36 34.44 -2.82
CA GLY A 130 52.12 33.18 -2.94
C GLY A 130 51.46 31.98 -3.62
N TYR A 131 51.80 31.78 -4.90
CA TYR A 131 51.77 30.51 -5.66
C TYR A 131 52.77 29.46 -5.07
N PRO A 132 52.98 28.26 -5.67
CA PRO A 132 52.08 27.15 -5.97
C PRO A 132 52.69 25.77 -5.60
N GLY A 133 51.88 24.71 -5.60
CA GLY A 133 52.33 23.34 -5.89
C GLY A 133 53.10 22.58 -4.79
N SER A 134 52.65 21.34 -4.51
CA SER A 134 53.53 20.16 -4.55
C SER A 134 52.75 18.91 -4.18
N GLN A 135 52.91 17.91 -5.04
CA GLN A 135 52.45 16.54 -4.91
C GLN A 135 53.23 15.83 -3.80
N GLU A 136 53.05 16.20 -2.52
CA GLU A 136 53.90 15.65 -1.43
C GLU A 136 53.14 15.23 -0.17
N SER A 137 51.82 14.95 -0.25
CA SER A 137 51.09 14.33 0.87
C SER A 137 50.81 12.84 0.68
N LEU A 138 51.05 12.28 -0.51
CA LEU A 138 50.79 10.87 -0.82
C LEU A 138 51.97 9.92 -0.55
N PHE A 139 53.12 10.43 -0.13
CA PHE A 139 54.33 9.62 0.13
C PHE A 139 54.55 9.24 1.60
N LEU A 140 53.81 9.82 2.55
CA LEU A 140 54.07 9.64 3.99
C LEU A 140 53.25 8.53 4.67
N LEU A 141 52.39 7.83 3.93
CA LEU A 141 51.69 6.63 4.43
C LEU A 141 52.20 5.33 3.81
N GLY A 142 53.30 5.38 3.05
CA GLY A 142 54.25 4.26 2.94
C GLY A 142 53.71 2.90 2.46
N TYR A 143 52.61 2.82 1.70
CA TYR A 143 52.18 1.54 1.11
C TYR A 143 51.63 1.69 -0.32
N PRO A 144 52.28 1.04 -1.32
CA PRO A 144 51.87 1.07 -2.73
C PRO A 144 50.68 0.12 -3.04
N PRO A 145 49.86 0.42 -4.05
CA PRO A 145 48.77 -0.43 -4.52
C PRO A 145 49.18 -1.32 -5.71
N GLU A 146 49.18 -2.65 -5.57
CA GLU A 146 49.20 -3.66 -6.67
C GLU A 146 49.16 -5.08 -6.06
N LYS A 147 48.67 -6.20 -6.62
CA LYS A 147 47.88 -6.64 -7.79
C LYS A 147 47.50 -8.13 -7.50
N GLN A 148 46.40 -8.66 -8.06
CA GLN A 148 45.88 -10.05 -7.94
C GLN A 148 46.83 -11.12 -8.61
N PRO A 149 46.49 -12.41 -8.89
CA PRO A 149 45.67 -13.51 -8.29
C PRO A 149 46.44 -14.89 -8.24
N GLY A 150 45.82 -15.98 -7.74
CA GLY A 150 46.15 -17.37 -8.19
C GLY A 150 46.33 -18.49 -7.15
N LEU A 151 45.71 -19.66 -7.45
CA LEU A 151 45.94 -21.08 -7.05
C LEU A 151 46.83 -21.39 -5.83
N ALA A 152 46.49 -22.32 -4.92
CA ALA A 152 45.89 -23.65 -5.06
C ALA A 152 45.26 -24.08 -3.73
#